data_AF-X8HQL7-F1
#
_entry.id   AF-X8HQL7-F1
#
_cell.length_a   1.000
_cell.length_b   1.000
_cell.length_c   1.000
_cell.angle_alpha   90.00
_cell.angle_beta   90.00
_cell.angle_gamma   90.00
#
_symmetry.space_group_name_H-M   'P 1'
#
loop_
_entity.id
_entity.type
_entity.pdbx_description
1 polymer ?
#
loop_
_entity_poly.entity_id
_entity_poly.type
_entity_poly.pdbx_seq_one_letter_code
_entity_poly.pdbx_strand_id
1 'polypeptide(L)'
;MSMVTKVLIEEMGLKDITIAASSLGDVQDLIADYIEQGKVVGIQTSSIRGRIGEVVSAGKLKTPAIIRSHGGRARAIEAEEVHIDIAFLAAASSDEWGNAKGTGGKNNFGSIGFGIGDSRYVDNTVIITDIVVDFPNLPAPISTIDVDCVCLVDEIGNPKKNSFKRSKIYRYSKRINDDRKCC
;
A
#
# COMPACT_ATOMS: atom_id res chain seq x y z
N MET A 1 5.79 2.96 3.11
CA MET A 1 4.96 2.51 4.26
C MET A 1 5.72 2.60 5.58
N SER A 2 6.81 1.84 5.80
CA SER A 2 7.55 1.86 7.09
C SER A 2 8.03 3.25 7.50
N MET A 3 8.51 4.06 6.55
CA MET A 3 8.94 5.44 6.81
C MET A 3 7.79 6.35 7.27
N VAL A 4 6.62 6.26 6.62
CA VAL A 4 5.44 7.07 7.00
C VAL A 4 5.00 6.70 8.40
N THR A 5 4.83 5.41 8.67
CA THR A 5 4.44 4.93 10.01
C THR A 5 5.44 5.37 11.07
N LYS A 6 6.74 5.36 10.75
CA LYS A 6 7.80 5.85 11.62
C LYS A 6 7.64 7.33 11.94
N VAL A 7 7.50 8.20 10.94
CA VAL A 7 7.32 9.65 11.14
C VAL A 7 6.08 9.94 11.99
N LEU A 8 4.95 9.33 11.63
CA LEU A 8 3.69 9.50 12.36
C LEU A 8 3.82 9.12 13.85
N ILE A 9 4.54 8.05 14.15
CA ILE A 9 4.67 7.52 15.51
C ILE A 9 5.78 8.21 16.32
N GLU A 10 6.97 8.34 15.73
CA GLU A 10 8.17 8.76 16.45
C GLU A 10 8.32 10.28 16.48
N GLU A 11 7.95 10.97 15.40
CA GLU A 11 8.12 12.42 15.30
C GLU A 11 6.84 13.15 15.69
N MET A 12 5.68 12.66 15.24
CA MET A 12 4.38 13.29 15.54
C MET A 12 3.73 12.73 16.81
N GLY A 13 4.24 11.62 17.35
CA GLY A 13 3.77 11.06 18.62
C GLY A 13 2.38 10.41 18.57
N LEU A 14 1.89 10.04 17.38
CA LEU A 14 0.58 9.40 17.21
C LEU A 14 0.56 8.00 17.83
N LYS A 15 -0.62 7.63 18.35
CA LYS A 15 -0.90 6.35 19.02
C LYS A 15 -2.29 5.85 18.61
N ASP A 16 -2.60 4.61 18.98
CA ASP A 16 -3.86 3.93 18.65
C ASP A 16 -4.15 3.90 17.14
N ILE A 17 -3.10 3.73 16.33
CA ILE A 17 -3.19 3.72 14.87
C ILE A 17 -3.74 2.38 14.38
N THR A 18 -4.70 2.45 13.45
CA THR A 18 -5.13 1.30 12.66
C THR A 18 -4.52 1.38 11.25
N ILE A 19 -3.87 0.30 10.80
CA ILE A 19 -3.23 0.25 9.49
C ILE A 19 -4.14 -0.51 8.50
N ALA A 20 -4.64 0.19 7.48
CA ALA A 20 -5.46 -0.37 6.40
C ALA A 20 -4.65 -0.55 5.09
N ALA A 21 -3.74 -1.52 5.07
CA ALA A 21 -2.82 -1.75 3.95
C ALA A 21 -3.41 -2.70 2.89
N SER A 22 -3.01 -2.56 1.62
CA SER A 22 -3.35 -3.56 0.59
C SER A 22 -2.60 -4.89 0.79
N SER A 23 -1.40 -4.88 1.36
CA SER A 23 -0.61 -6.06 1.75
C SER A 23 0.49 -5.68 2.76
N LEU A 24 0.87 -6.60 3.66
CA LEU A 24 1.95 -6.42 4.63
C LEU A 24 2.94 -7.59 4.59
N GLY A 25 4.24 -7.29 4.57
CA GLY A 25 5.30 -8.31 4.61
C GLY A 25 6.60 -7.79 5.23
N ASP A 26 7.70 -8.44 4.90
CA ASP A 26 8.99 -8.28 5.60
C ASP A 26 9.60 -6.87 5.49
N VAL A 27 9.27 -6.13 4.42
CA VAL A 27 9.78 -4.75 4.24
C VAL A 27 9.17 -3.78 5.27
N GLN A 28 8.10 -4.20 5.95
CA GLN A 28 7.39 -3.41 6.94
C GLN A 28 7.60 -3.92 8.38
N ASP A 29 8.67 -4.67 8.67
CA ASP A 29 8.93 -5.27 9.99
C ASP A 29 8.85 -4.31 11.19
N LEU A 30 9.16 -3.01 10.97
CA LEU A 30 9.03 -1.96 11.99
C LEU A 30 7.59 -1.84 12.54
N ILE A 31 6.58 -2.20 11.75
CA ILE A 31 5.19 -2.23 12.21
C ILE A 31 5.03 -3.24 13.34
N ALA A 32 5.74 -4.37 13.31
CA ALA A 32 5.67 -5.37 14.37
C ALA A 32 6.17 -4.80 15.72
N ASP A 33 7.23 -3.98 15.72
CA ASP A 33 7.69 -3.26 16.92
C ASP A 33 6.61 -2.33 17.47
N TYR A 34 5.92 -1.61 16.59
CA TYR A 34 4.85 -0.69 17.00
C TYR A 34 3.59 -1.40 17.47
N ILE A 35 3.32 -2.62 17.00
CA ILE A 35 2.27 -3.47 17.59
C ILE A 35 2.66 -3.86 19.01
N GLU A 36 3.89 -4.34 19.22
CA GLU A 36 4.38 -4.76 20.54
C GLU A 36 4.43 -3.60 21.55
N GLN A 37 4.71 -2.38 21.07
CA GLN A 37 4.66 -1.14 21.85
C GLN A 37 3.23 -0.62 22.09
N GLY A 38 2.20 -1.25 21.51
CA GLY A 38 0.81 -0.84 21.63
C GLY A 38 0.44 0.44 20.89
N LYS A 39 1.27 0.89 19.94
CA LYS A 39 1.04 2.11 19.14
C LYS A 39 0.20 1.84 17.90
N VAL A 40 0.39 0.66 17.31
CA VAL A 40 -0.49 0.11 16.26
C VAL A 40 -1.43 -0.89 16.93
N VAL A 41 -2.72 -0.58 16.89
CA VAL A 41 -3.75 -1.34 17.62
C VAL A 41 -4.62 -2.20 16.71
N GLY A 42 -4.71 -1.84 15.43
CA GLY A 42 -5.52 -2.54 14.44
C GLY A 42 -4.80 -2.73 13.11
N ILE A 43 -5.11 -3.83 12.43
CA ILE A 43 -4.61 -4.14 11.08
C ILE A 43 -5.77 -4.62 10.22
N GLN A 44 -5.85 -4.06 9.01
CA GLN A 44 -6.73 -4.53 7.96
C GLN A 44 -5.93 -4.70 6.68
N THR A 45 -5.91 -5.90 6.08
CA THR A 45 -5.06 -6.19 4.91
C THR A 45 -5.56 -7.39 4.11
N SER A 46 -4.99 -7.62 2.93
CA SER A 46 -5.21 -8.87 2.18
C SER A 46 -4.35 -10.03 2.64
N SER A 47 -3.16 -9.73 3.16
CA SER A 47 -2.26 -10.74 3.70
C SER A 47 -1.29 -10.13 4.71
N ILE A 48 -0.84 -10.97 5.64
CA ILE A 48 0.20 -10.68 6.62
C ILE A 48 1.25 -11.78 6.49
N ARG A 49 2.53 -11.40 6.41
CA ARG A 49 3.67 -12.32 6.33
C ARG A 49 4.79 -11.84 7.27
N GLY A 50 5.82 -12.68 7.41
CA GLY A 50 7.02 -12.35 8.17
C GLY A 50 6.73 -12.06 9.64
N ARG A 51 7.53 -11.18 10.23
CA ARG A 51 7.48 -10.87 11.65
C ARG A 51 6.15 -10.27 12.09
N ILE A 52 5.49 -9.48 11.24
CA ILE A 52 4.15 -8.94 11.53
C ILE A 52 3.17 -10.09 11.77
N GLY A 53 3.24 -11.15 10.95
CA GLY A 53 2.39 -12.34 11.10
C GLY A 53 2.66 -13.09 12.39
N GLU A 54 3.92 -13.21 12.79
CA GLU A 54 4.34 -13.84 14.05
C GLU A 54 3.79 -13.07 15.26
N VAL A 55 3.98 -11.75 15.30
CA VAL A 55 3.52 -10.88 16.39
C VAL A 55 1.99 -10.87 16.50
N VAL A 56 1.28 -10.81 15.37
CA VAL A 56 -0.19 -10.90 15.34
C VAL A 56 -0.66 -12.27 15.81
N SER A 57 -0.03 -13.36 15.36
CA SER A 57 -0.37 -14.74 15.75
C SER A 57 -0.07 -15.01 17.23
N ALA A 58 0.93 -14.34 17.80
CA ALA A 58 1.24 -14.37 19.23
C ALA A 58 0.25 -13.54 20.08
N GLY A 59 -0.82 -12.98 19.49
CA GLY A 59 -1.86 -12.26 20.20
C GLY A 59 -1.44 -10.88 20.70
N LYS A 60 -0.39 -10.28 20.12
CA LYS A 60 0.12 -8.96 20.54
C LYS A 60 -0.71 -7.79 20.01
N LEU A 61 -1.44 -7.99 18.91
CA LEU A 61 -2.31 -6.95 18.36
C LEU A 61 -3.57 -6.79 19.22
N LYS A 62 -3.89 -5.55 19.60
CA LYS A 62 -5.01 -5.22 20.52
C LYS A 62 -6.36 -5.68 19.97
N THR A 63 -6.59 -5.54 18.67
CA THR A 63 -7.81 -6.01 17.98
C THR A 63 -7.49 -7.13 16.99
N PRO A 64 -8.41 -8.07 16.73
CA PRO A 64 -8.21 -9.08 15.68
C PRO A 64 -7.85 -8.46 14.33
N ALA A 65 -6.83 -8.99 13.66
CA ALA A 65 -6.47 -8.53 12.33
C ALA A 65 -7.58 -8.92 11.33
N ILE A 66 -8.03 -7.97 10.52
CA ILE A 66 -9.08 -8.21 9.53
C ILE A 66 -8.45 -8.50 8.18
N ILE A 67 -8.68 -9.71 7.67
CA ILE A 67 -8.15 -10.15 6.38
C ILE A 67 -9.27 -10.11 5.32
N ARG A 68 -9.08 -9.35 4.23
CA ARG A 68 -10.05 -9.24 3.13
C ARG A 68 -9.39 -9.54 1.78
N SER A 69 -10.12 -10.14 0.85
CA SER A 69 -9.66 -10.22 -0.54
C SER A 69 -9.49 -8.81 -1.14
N HIS A 70 -8.76 -8.69 -2.25
CA HIS A 70 -8.61 -7.40 -2.92
C HIS A 70 -9.96 -6.75 -3.27
N GLY A 71 -10.90 -7.54 -3.82
CA GLY A 71 -12.26 -7.05 -4.10
C GLY A 71 -13.06 -6.76 -2.82
N GLY A 72 -12.89 -7.57 -1.78
CA GLY A 72 -13.54 -7.35 -0.49
C GLY A 72 -13.08 -6.06 0.20
N ARG A 73 -11.81 -5.68 0.07
CA ARG A 73 -11.30 -4.39 0.57
C ARG A 73 -11.92 -3.22 -0.16
N ALA A 74 -11.94 -3.24 -1.50
CA ALA A 74 -12.54 -2.18 -2.29
C ALA A 74 -14.02 -1.95 -1.90
N ARG A 75 -14.80 -3.03 -1.80
CA ARG A 75 -16.20 -2.96 -1.36
C ARG A 75 -16.36 -2.49 0.09
N ALA A 76 -15.44 -2.85 0.98
CA ALA A 76 -15.54 -2.44 2.38
C ALA A 76 -15.22 -0.95 2.57
N ILE A 77 -14.30 -0.40 1.77
CA ILE A 77 -14.00 1.04 1.72
C ILE A 77 -15.20 1.80 1.14
N GLU A 78 -15.69 1.41 -0.03
CA GLU A 78 -16.81 2.09 -0.71
C GLU A 78 -18.12 2.05 0.11
N ALA A 79 -18.32 1.00 0.92
CA ALA A 79 -19.47 0.86 1.80
C ALA A 79 -19.25 1.42 3.22
N GLU A 80 -18.15 2.13 3.46
CA GLU A 80 -17.81 2.74 4.77
C GLU A 80 -17.70 1.74 5.94
N GLU A 81 -17.58 0.44 5.67
CA GLU A 81 -17.22 -0.57 6.68
C GLU A 81 -15.74 -0.43 7.11
N VAL A 82 -14.94 0.24 6.27
CA VAL A 82 -13.57 0.65 6.57
C VAL A 82 -13.46 2.13 6.22
N HIS A 83 -13.51 2.97 7.24
CA HIS A 83 -13.19 4.38 7.13
C HIS A 83 -11.67 4.58 7.18
N ILE A 84 -11.13 5.38 6.27
CA ILE A 84 -9.70 5.71 6.23
C ILE A 84 -9.59 7.24 6.37
N ASP A 85 -8.99 7.69 7.47
CA ASP A 85 -8.83 9.12 7.74
C ASP A 85 -7.79 9.76 6.81
N ILE A 86 -6.67 9.05 6.56
CA ILE A 86 -5.58 9.55 5.71
C ILE A 86 -5.00 8.40 4.89
N ALA A 87 -5.00 8.56 3.56
CA ALA A 87 -4.33 7.65 2.63
C ALA A 87 -2.96 8.20 2.21
N PHE A 88 -1.90 7.43 2.50
CA PHE A 88 -0.55 7.72 2.02
C PHE A 88 -0.23 6.86 0.80
N LEU A 89 -0.25 7.45 -0.38
CA LEU A 89 -0.08 6.74 -1.65
C LEU A 89 1.27 7.06 -2.28
N ALA A 90 2.10 6.04 -2.46
CA ALA A 90 3.33 6.18 -3.22
C ALA A 90 3.02 6.28 -4.72
N ALA A 91 3.58 7.27 -5.40
CA ALA A 91 3.46 7.47 -6.84
C ALA A 91 4.84 7.63 -7.49
N ALA A 92 5.07 6.93 -8.60
CA ALA A 92 6.34 7.03 -9.31
C ALA A 92 6.56 8.42 -9.90
N SER A 93 5.50 9.13 -10.28
CA SER A 93 5.54 10.56 -10.59
C SER A 93 4.24 11.24 -10.19
N SER A 94 4.33 12.52 -9.78
CA SER A 94 3.18 13.41 -9.56
C SER A 94 3.48 14.78 -10.15
N ASP A 95 2.48 15.56 -10.55
CA ASP A 95 2.64 17.02 -10.62
C ASP A 95 2.35 17.65 -9.24
N GLU A 96 2.57 18.96 -9.13
CA GLU A 96 2.32 19.75 -7.90
C GLU A 96 0.84 19.75 -7.48
N TRP A 97 -0.07 19.40 -8.39
CA TRP A 97 -1.51 19.36 -8.16
C TRP A 97 -2.02 17.96 -7.81
N GLY A 98 -1.16 16.94 -7.77
CA GLY A 98 -1.52 15.59 -7.34
C GLY A 98 -1.96 14.64 -8.46
N ASN A 99 -1.85 15.03 -9.72
CA ASN A 99 -2.05 14.06 -10.80
C ASN A 99 -0.90 13.06 -10.77
N ALA A 100 -1.19 11.82 -10.39
CA ALA A 100 -0.16 10.88 -9.99
C ALA A 100 -0.32 9.50 -10.66
N LYS A 101 0.81 8.88 -11.01
CA LYS A 101 0.84 7.57 -11.67
C LYS A 101 2.05 6.73 -11.25
N GLY A 102 1.96 5.41 -11.45
CA GLY A 102 3.03 4.46 -11.14
C GLY A 102 4.12 4.34 -12.20
N THR A 103 4.17 5.26 -13.17
CA THR A 103 5.17 5.33 -14.24
C THR A 103 5.70 6.76 -14.41
N GLY A 104 6.74 6.95 -15.24
CA GLY A 104 7.25 8.29 -15.56
C GLY A 104 8.20 8.89 -14.53
N GLY A 105 8.69 8.10 -13.57
CA GLY A 105 9.67 8.58 -12.60
C GLY A 105 10.83 7.61 -12.35
N LYS A 106 11.52 7.82 -11.23
CA LYS A 106 12.74 7.08 -10.87
C LYS A 106 12.44 5.62 -10.53
N ASN A 107 11.33 5.40 -9.82
CA ASN A 107 10.92 4.11 -9.28
C ASN A 107 9.58 3.64 -9.86
N ASN A 108 9.58 3.25 -11.14
CA ASN A 108 8.37 2.80 -11.83
C ASN A 108 7.92 1.41 -11.33
N PHE A 109 6.67 1.33 -10.87
CA PHE A 109 6.01 0.08 -10.44
C PHE A 109 4.76 -0.25 -11.28
N GLY A 110 4.44 0.56 -12.28
CA GLY A 110 3.37 0.31 -13.24
C GLY A 110 2.01 0.75 -12.73
N SER A 111 1.11 -0.20 -12.52
CA SER A 111 -0.28 0.09 -12.14
C SER A 111 -0.37 0.54 -10.68
N ILE A 112 -1.15 1.59 -10.42
CA ILE A 112 -1.51 2.08 -9.08
C ILE A 112 -2.97 1.69 -8.71
N GLY A 113 -3.51 0.63 -9.31
CA GLY A 113 -4.94 0.29 -9.21
C GLY A 113 -5.51 0.17 -7.80
N PHE A 114 -4.72 -0.31 -6.83
CA PHE A 114 -5.17 -0.39 -5.43
C PHE A 114 -5.30 0.98 -4.74
N GLY A 115 -4.55 1.99 -5.21
CA GLY A 115 -4.60 3.35 -4.67
C GLY A 115 -5.78 4.19 -5.20
N ILE A 116 -6.47 3.73 -6.25
CA ILE A 116 -7.59 4.48 -6.84
C ILE A 116 -8.77 4.52 -5.86
N GLY A 117 -9.10 3.40 -5.21
CA GLY A 117 -10.13 3.41 -4.15
C GLY A 117 -9.67 4.22 -2.94
N ASP A 118 -8.40 4.10 -2.57
CA ASP A 118 -7.83 4.79 -1.42
C ASP A 118 -7.70 6.31 -1.59
N SER A 119 -7.83 6.83 -2.80
CA SER A 119 -7.84 8.29 -3.03
C SER A 119 -9.25 8.87 -3.05
N ARG A 120 -10.26 8.08 -3.46
CA ARG A 120 -11.62 8.56 -3.71
C ARG A 120 -12.57 8.50 -2.51
N TYR A 121 -12.33 7.59 -1.58
CA TYR A 121 -13.27 7.27 -0.50
C TYR A 121 -12.67 7.50 0.89
N VAL A 122 -11.73 8.44 1.00
CA VAL A 122 -10.99 8.73 2.23
C VAL A 122 -11.10 10.21 2.56
N ASP A 123 -10.88 10.58 3.82
CA ASP A 123 -11.02 11.99 4.21
C ASP A 123 -9.88 12.86 3.65
N ASN A 124 -8.65 12.31 3.62
CA ASN A 124 -7.49 13.02 3.10
C ASN A 124 -6.53 12.09 2.32
N THR A 125 -6.01 12.56 1.20
CA THR A 125 -5.05 11.84 0.36
C THR A 125 -3.73 12.59 0.27
N VAL A 126 -2.65 11.89 0.62
CA VAL A 126 -1.27 12.38 0.50
C VAL A 126 -0.52 11.54 -0.53
N ILE A 127 -0.12 12.17 -1.64
CA ILE A 127 0.78 11.58 -2.61
C ILE A 127 2.21 11.70 -2.10
N ILE A 128 2.94 10.59 -2.07
CA ILE A 128 4.36 10.54 -1.78
C ILE A 128 5.09 10.17 -3.07
N THR A 129 5.94 11.07 -3.57
CA THR A 129 6.66 10.83 -4.83
C THR A 129 8.13 11.21 -4.69
N ASP A 130 9.00 10.59 -5.49
CA ASP A 130 10.42 10.96 -5.57
C ASP A 130 10.76 11.87 -6.76
N ILE A 131 9.73 12.29 -7.51
CA ILE A 131 9.85 13.22 -8.61
C ILE A 131 8.52 13.98 -8.84
N VAL A 132 8.63 15.31 -8.85
CA VAL A 132 7.56 16.19 -9.30
C VAL A 132 7.82 16.56 -10.76
N VAL A 133 6.79 16.47 -11.60
CA VAL A 133 6.85 16.79 -13.05
C VAL A 133 5.92 17.96 -13.40
N ASP A 134 6.08 18.50 -14.60
CA ASP A 134 5.26 19.61 -15.09
C ASP A 134 3.77 19.23 -15.21
N PHE A 135 2.90 20.19 -14.90
CA PHE A 135 1.46 20.04 -15.02
C PHE A 135 0.99 20.15 -16.48
N PRO A 136 0.03 19.31 -16.95
CA PRO A 136 -0.57 18.20 -16.21
C PRO A 136 0.19 16.88 -16.39
N ASN A 137 0.39 16.13 -15.30
CA ASN A 137 0.97 14.80 -15.35
C ASN A 137 -0.04 13.76 -15.84
N LEU A 138 -0.04 13.49 -17.14
CA LEU A 138 -0.98 12.56 -17.78
C LEU A 138 -0.30 11.26 -18.26
N PRO A 139 -1.02 10.12 -18.30
CA PRO A 139 -2.35 9.91 -17.71
C PRO A 139 -2.31 9.94 -16.18
N ALA A 140 -3.43 10.32 -15.55
CA ALA A 140 -3.56 10.49 -14.10
C ALA A 140 -4.56 9.48 -13.50
N PRO A 141 -4.14 8.23 -13.20
CA PRO A 141 -4.99 7.27 -12.49
C PRO A 141 -5.45 7.77 -11.12
N ILE A 142 -4.61 8.54 -10.43
CA ILE A 142 -5.00 9.34 -9.28
C ILE A 142 -5.10 10.79 -9.76
N SER A 143 -6.27 11.39 -9.59
CA SER A 143 -6.60 12.71 -10.10
C SER A 143 -6.36 13.78 -9.05
N THR A 144 -5.99 14.98 -9.48
CA THR A 144 -5.87 16.16 -8.61
C THR A 144 -7.11 16.41 -7.72
N ILE A 145 -8.31 16.04 -8.18
CA ILE A 145 -9.55 16.24 -7.40
C ILE A 145 -9.63 15.34 -6.15
N ASP A 146 -8.86 14.25 -6.13
CA ASP A 146 -8.84 13.25 -5.08
C ASP A 146 -7.61 13.41 -4.17
N VAL A 147 -6.84 14.51 -4.29
CA VAL A 147 -5.54 14.71 -3.63
C VAL A 147 -5.50 16.03 -2.86
N ASP A 148 -5.14 15.96 -1.58
CA ASP A 148 -5.00 17.14 -0.71
C ASP A 148 -3.56 17.64 -0.62
N CYS A 149 -2.57 16.74 -0.75
CA CYS A 149 -1.17 17.08 -0.58
C CYS A 149 -0.23 16.21 -1.43
N VAL A 150 0.84 16.83 -1.95
CA VAL A 150 1.96 16.16 -2.61
C VAL A 150 3.23 16.37 -1.80
N CYS A 151 3.85 15.26 -1.38
CA CYS A 151 5.08 15.23 -0.61
C CYS A 151 6.21 14.65 -1.46
N LEU A 152 7.22 15.48 -1.73
CA LEU A 152 8.45 15.06 -2.40
C LEU A 152 9.41 14.44 -1.37
N VAL A 153 9.88 13.23 -1.67
CA VAL A 153 10.89 12.50 -0.88
C VAL A 153 12.08 12.12 -1.75
N ASP A 154 13.18 11.69 -1.14
CA ASP A 154 14.36 11.29 -1.91
C ASP A 154 14.14 10.00 -2.72
N GLU A 155 13.43 9.02 -2.13
CA GLU A 155 13.20 7.71 -2.73
C GLU A 155 11.92 7.05 -2.17
N ILE A 156 11.04 6.55 -3.05
CA ILE A 156 9.81 5.84 -2.65
C ILE A 156 9.94 4.30 -2.60
N GLY A 157 11.02 3.75 -3.13
CA GLY A 157 11.23 2.30 -3.20
C GLY A 157 12.60 1.95 -3.76
N ASN A 158 13.00 0.68 -3.64
CA ASN A 158 14.34 0.25 -4.06
C ASN A 158 14.31 -0.37 -5.48
N PRO A 159 14.88 0.31 -6.50
CA PRO A 159 14.81 -0.15 -7.89
C PRO A 159 15.57 -1.46 -8.12
N LYS A 160 16.60 -1.77 -7.29
CA LYS A 160 17.38 -3.01 -7.39
C LYS A 160 16.57 -4.25 -6.99
N LYS A 161 15.51 -4.09 -6.18
CA LYS A 161 14.60 -5.20 -5.80
C LYS A 161 13.40 -5.33 -6.74
N ASN A 162 13.04 -4.27 -7.48
CA ASN A 162 11.86 -4.23 -8.36
C ASN A 162 12.13 -4.68 -9.81
N SER A 163 13.30 -5.26 -10.12
CA SER A 163 13.55 -5.81 -11.45
C SER A 163 12.72 -7.08 -11.68
N PHE A 164 11.53 -6.91 -12.28
CA PHE A 164 10.69 -8.02 -12.69
C PHE A 164 11.39 -8.79 -13.83
N LYS A 165 12.09 -9.89 -13.49
CA LYS A 165 12.50 -10.86 -14.49
C LYS A 165 11.25 -11.63 -14.88
N ARG A 166 10.86 -11.56 -16.16
CA ARG A 166 9.78 -12.38 -16.70
C ARG A 166 10.07 -13.84 -16.36
N SER A 167 9.29 -14.41 -15.45
CA SER A 167 9.45 -15.80 -15.02
C SER A 167 9.27 -16.71 -16.23
N LYS A 168 10.26 -17.57 -16.52
CA LYS A 168 10.11 -18.59 -17.55
C LYS A 168 8.97 -19.54 -17.14
N ILE A 169 8.05 -19.82 -18.05
CA ILE A 169 7.02 -20.84 -17.83
C ILE A 169 7.70 -22.21 -17.92
N TYR A 170 7.78 -22.93 -16.81
CA TYR A 170 8.23 -24.32 -16.79
C TYR A 170 7.02 -25.25 -16.85
N ARG A 171 6.91 -26.04 -17.92
CA ARG A 171 5.89 -27.09 -18.04
C ARG A 171 6.31 -28.31 -17.22
N TYR A 172 5.62 -28.56 -16.10
CA TYR A 172 5.71 -29.84 -15.36
C TYR A 172 4.59 -30.77 -15.84
N SER A 173 4.94 -31.95 -16.37
CA SER A 173 3.98 -32.89 -16.96
C SER A 173 2.92 -33.43 -16.00
N LYS A 174 3.12 -33.32 -14.68
CA LYS A 174 2.15 -33.76 -13.65
C LYS A 174 0.90 -32.87 -13.50
N ARG A 175 0.88 -31.63 -14.03
CA ARG A 175 -0.26 -30.69 -13.89
C ARG A 175 -1.19 -30.62 -15.12
N ILE A 176 -0.87 -31.31 -16.21
CA ILE A 176 -1.60 -31.23 -17.50
C ILE A 176 -3.03 -31.78 -17.44
N ASN A 177 -3.39 -32.55 -16.41
CA ASN A 177 -4.77 -33.03 -16.25
C ASN A 177 -5.70 -32.09 -15.50
N ASP A 178 -5.18 -31.05 -14.83
CA ASP A 178 -6.01 -30.10 -14.06
C ASP A 178 -6.26 -28.81 -14.86
N ASP A 179 -5.26 -28.33 -15.61
CA ASP A 179 -5.37 -27.13 -16.45
C ASP A 179 -6.36 -27.27 -17.62
N ARG A 180 -6.75 -28.50 -18.00
CA ARG A 180 -7.77 -28.75 -19.04
C ARG A 180 -9.21 -28.61 -18.54
N LYS A 181 -9.42 -28.40 -17.24
CA LYS A 181 -10.75 -28.18 -16.64
C LYS A 181 -11.05 -26.72 -16.30
N CYS A 182 -10.07 -25.83 -16.42
CA CYS A 182 -10.24 -24.39 -16.26
C CYS A 182 -10.51 -23.73 -17.62
N CYS A 183 -11.60 -24.10 -18.28
CA CYS A 183 -12.23 -23.38 -19.39
C CYS A 183 -13.75 -23.52 -19.27
#